data_AF-A0A7C4XC91-F1
#
_entry.id   AF-A0A7C4XC91-F1
#
_cell.length_a   1.000
_cell.length_b   1.000
_cell.length_c   1.000
_cell.angle_alpha   90.00
_cell.angle_beta   90.00
_cell.angle_gamma   90.00
#
_symmetry.space_group_name_H-M   'P 1'
#
loop_
_entity.id
_entity.type
_entity.pdbx_description
1 polymer ?
#
loop_
_entity_poly.entity_id
_entity_poly.type
_entity_poly.pdbx_seq_one_letter_code
_entity_poly.pdbx_strand_id
1 'polypeptide(L)'
;MGPAAQHGGAPSALFAYVLERYDPGPATFVARLTVELLRPVPLQPLRLAARTSRAGRKVQWVDAALFADEVEVARAAALRMRTEPVDVQDAVQPVVDAPPGPETVAPFDFGPRDHVGMWSTQELRIVSGTWMEPGPAAIWFRMTCAVVDDEPLTGLQRVAACADFGSGVGSPLRLTNATAINAEVTVHLHRHPAGEWVCVESAG
;
A
#
# COMPACT_ATOMS: atom_id res chain seq x y z
N MET A 1 15.86 -3.91 -7.27
CA MET A 1 15.03 -4.13 -8.48
C MET A 1 15.88 -3.93 -9.71
N GLY A 2 15.73 -4.77 -10.74
CA GLY A 2 16.30 -4.47 -12.05
C GLY A 2 15.53 -3.31 -12.72
N PRO A 3 16.11 -2.62 -13.72
CA PRO A 3 15.54 -1.43 -14.35
C PRO A 3 14.19 -1.65 -15.08
N ALA A 4 13.72 -2.89 -15.21
CA ALA A 4 12.47 -3.25 -15.87
C ALA A 4 11.39 -3.80 -14.92
N ALA A 5 11.62 -3.78 -13.60
CA ALA A 5 10.69 -4.30 -12.60
C ALA A 5 9.97 -3.17 -11.85
N GLN A 6 8.68 -3.38 -11.55
CA GLN A 6 7.87 -2.46 -10.77
C GLN A 6 8.30 -2.45 -9.29
N HIS A 7 8.18 -1.28 -8.66
CA HIS A 7 8.18 -1.15 -7.20
C HIS A 7 7.00 -1.93 -6.60
N GLY A 8 7.17 -2.63 -5.47
CA GLY A 8 6.15 -3.51 -4.89
C GLY A 8 4.86 -2.79 -4.49
N GLY A 9 4.95 -1.51 -4.14
CA GLY A 9 3.79 -0.64 -3.94
C GLY A 9 2.83 -0.56 -5.15
N ALA A 10 3.33 -0.65 -6.38
CA ALA A 10 2.49 -0.58 -7.58
C ALA A 10 1.55 -1.79 -7.74
N PRO A 11 2.03 -3.06 -7.76
CA PRO A 11 1.15 -4.22 -7.77
C PRO A 11 0.30 -4.33 -6.50
N SER A 12 0.80 -3.88 -5.34
CA SER A 12 -0.02 -3.82 -4.10
C SER A 12 -1.23 -2.90 -4.24
N ALA A 13 -1.05 -1.71 -4.83
CA ALA A 13 -2.14 -0.80 -5.12
C ALA A 13 -3.12 -1.36 -6.18
N LEU A 14 -2.61 -2.09 -7.18
CA LEU A 14 -3.45 -2.77 -8.17
C LEU A 14 -4.30 -3.89 -7.55
N PHE A 15 -3.74 -4.67 -6.63
CA PHE A 15 -4.53 -5.65 -5.88
C PHE A 15 -5.61 -4.99 -5.04
N ALA A 16 -5.29 -3.90 -4.35
CA ALA A 16 -6.29 -3.10 -3.63
C ALA A 16 -7.42 -2.63 -4.56
N TYR A 17 -7.09 -2.07 -5.73
CA TYR A 17 -8.04 -1.62 -6.75
C TYR A 17 -9.02 -2.72 -7.15
N VAL A 18 -8.53 -3.95 -7.40
CA VAL A 18 -9.39 -5.07 -7.81
C VAL A 18 -10.19 -5.64 -6.64
N LEU A 19 -9.56 -5.86 -5.49
CA LEU A 19 -10.18 -6.55 -4.36
C LEU A 19 -11.28 -5.72 -3.68
N GLU A 20 -11.19 -4.39 -3.71
CA GLU A 20 -12.27 -3.52 -3.22
C GLU A 20 -13.48 -3.51 -4.17
N ARG A 21 -13.26 -3.67 -5.48
CA ARG A 21 -14.28 -3.67 -6.55
C ARG A 21 -14.85 -5.07 -6.85
N TYR A 22 -14.19 -6.13 -6.39
CA TYR A 22 -14.62 -7.52 -6.63
C TYR A 22 -16.04 -7.76 -6.08
N ASP A 23 -16.84 -8.49 -6.88
CA ASP A 23 -18.28 -8.74 -6.71
C ASP A 23 -18.77 -8.53 -5.27
N PRO A 24 -19.60 -7.50 -5.02
CA PRO A 24 -19.86 -6.97 -3.70
C PRO A 24 -20.91 -7.82 -2.97
N GLY A 25 -20.54 -9.04 -2.60
CA GLY A 25 -21.15 -9.68 -1.44
C GLY A 25 -21.23 -8.68 -0.27
N PRO A 26 -22.12 -8.90 0.71
CA PRO A 26 -22.41 -7.90 1.76
C PRO A 26 -21.19 -7.49 2.61
N ALA A 27 -20.08 -8.23 2.53
CA ALA A 27 -18.80 -7.88 3.12
C ALA A 27 -17.93 -7.11 2.12
N THR A 28 -17.95 -5.77 2.18
CA THR A 28 -17.24 -4.91 1.23
C THR A 28 -15.96 -4.28 1.79
N PHE A 29 -15.88 -4.02 3.11
CA PHE A 29 -14.72 -3.39 3.73
C PHE A 29 -13.54 -4.36 3.81
N VAL A 30 -12.42 -4.03 3.18
CA VAL A 30 -11.18 -4.80 3.27
C VAL A 30 -10.53 -4.51 4.63
N ALA A 31 -10.65 -5.43 5.58
CA ALA A 31 -10.08 -5.32 6.92
C ALA A 31 -8.62 -5.79 6.97
N ARG A 32 -8.21 -6.68 6.05
CA ARG A 32 -6.82 -7.10 5.87
C ARG A 32 -6.53 -7.33 4.40
N LEU A 33 -5.36 -6.90 3.95
CA LEU A 33 -4.80 -7.20 2.64
C LEU A 33 -3.38 -7.74 2.82
N THR A 34 -3.12 -8.94 2.36
CA THR A 34 -1.77 -9.52 2.25
C THR A 34 -1.41 -9.60 0.78
N VAL A 35 -0.21 -9.13 0.41
CA VAL A 35 0.34 -9.18 -0.95
C VAL A 35 1.68 -9.89 -0.89
N GLU A 36 1.86 -10.93 -1.69
CA GLU A 36 3.10 -11.69 -1.81
C GLU A 36 3.71 -11.44 -3.20
N LEU A 37 4.97 -10.99 -3.22
CA LEU A 37 5.73 -10.71 -4.44
C LEU A 37 6.61 -11.92 -4.77
N LEU A 38 6.05 -12.86 -5.52
CA LEU A 38 6.70 -14.14 -5.82
C LEU A 38 7.92 -13.97 -6.75
N ARG A 39 7.86 -12.98 -7.63
CA ARG A 39 8.86 -12.66 -8.66
C ARG A 39 8.88 -11.16 -8.92
N PRO A 40 9.95 -10.61 -9.52
CA PRO A 40 9.93 -9.25 -10.03
C PRO A 40 8.74 -9.05 -10.99
N VAL A 41 7.88 -8.08 -10.70
CA VAL A 41 6.73 -7.76 -11.55
C VAL A 41 7.20 -6.89 -12.72
N PRO A 42 7.07 -7.33 -13.98
CA PRO A 42 7.60 -6.60 -15.12
C PRO A 42 6.76 -5.37 -15.51
N LEU A 43 7.37 -4.44 -16.24
CA LEU A 43 6.69 -3.35 -16.95
C LEU A 43 6.19 -3.81 -18.33
N GLN A 44 5.18 -4.68 -18.35
CA GLN A 44 4.51 -5.16 -19.56
C GLN A 44 3.02 -5.39 -19.27
N PRO A 45 2.17 -5.74 -20.25
CA PRO A 45 0.79 -6.12 -19.97
C PRO A 45 0.70 -7.25 -18.95
N LEU A 46 -0.16 -7.08 -17.94
CA LEU A 46 -0.39 -8.07 -16.89
C LEU A 46 -1.85 -8.52 -16.90
N ARG A 47 -2.08 -9.78 -16.55
CA ARG A 47 -3.43 -10.32 -16.33
C ARG A 47 -3.65 -10.51 -14.84
N LEU A 48 -4.75 -9.98 -14.32
CA LEU A 48 -5.16 -10.19 -12.93
C LEU A 48 -6.43 -11.04 -12.90
N ALA A 49 -6.45 -12.05 -12.03
CA ALA A 49 -7.63 -12.86 -11.75
C ALA A 49 -7.94 -12.86 -10.25
N ALA A 50 -9.22 -12.72 -9.89
CA ALA A 50 -9.67 -12.77 -8.51
C ALA A 50 -10.80 -13.79 -8.34
N ARG A 51 -10.89 -14.38 -7.15
CA ARG A 51 -11.92 -15.36 -6.80
C ARG A 51 -12.28 -15.28 -5.32
N THR A 52 -13.52 -15.63 -4.98
CA THR A 52 -13.90 -15.89 -3.59
C THR A 52 -13.29 -17.22 -3.14
N SER A 53 -12.39 -17.18 -2.16
CA SER A 53 -11.78 -18.38 -1.56
C SER A 53 -12.56 -18.89 -0.35
N ARG A 54 -13.25 -17.98 0.37
CA ARG A 54 -14.22 -18.35 1.41
C ARG A 54 -15.39 -17.37 1.41
N ALA A 55 -16.56 -17.88 1.06
CA ALA A 55 -17.80 -17.09 1.09
C ALA A 55 -18.26 -16.87 2.55
N GLY A 56 -18.94 -15.74 2.78
CA GLY A 56 -19.63 -15.48 4.03
C GLY A 56 -20.31 -14.12 4.04
N ARG A 57 -21.44 -14.02 4.74
CA ARG A 57 -22.26 -12.79 4.77
C ARG A 57 -21.67 -11.67 5.63
N LYS A 58 -20.96 -12.03 6.70
CA LYS A 58 -20.31 -11.07 7.61
C LYS A 58 -18.83 -10.91 7.31
N VAL A 59 -18.18 -12.00 6.93
CA VAL A 59 -16.75 -12.08 6.67
C VAL A 59 -16.53 -12.95 5.44
N GLN A 60 -15.69 -12.51 4.52
CA GLN A 60 -15.39 -13.16 3.24
C GLN A 60 -13.88 -13.11 2.98
N TRP A 61 -13.33 -14.15 2.36
CA TRP A 61 -11.98 -14.13 1.80
C TRP A 61 -12.05 -14.10 0.28
N VAL A 62 -11.24 -13.22 -0.30
CA VAL A 62 -11.05 -13.08 -1.74
C VAL A 62 -9.56 -13.19 -2.03
N ASP A 63 -9.20 -14.09 -2.92
CA ASP A 63 -7.83 -14.23 -3.41
C ASP A 63 -7.72 -13.55 -4.76
N ALA A 64 -6.57 -12.98 -5.06
CA ALA A 64 -6.20 -12.50 -6.40
C ALA A 64 -4.80 -12.96 -6.77
N ALA A 65 -4.57 -13.16 -8.06
CA ALA A 65 -3.28 -13.53 -8.63
C ALA A 65 -2.99 -12.64 -9.84
N LEU A 66 -1.74 -12.20 -9.95
CA LEU A 66 -1.22 -11.35 -11.02
C LEU A 66 -0.23 -12.16 -11.86
N PHE A 67 -0.46 -12.14 -13.16
CA PHE A 67 0.28 -12.93 -14.14
C PHE A 67 0.97 -12.02 -15.14
N ALA A 68 2.24 -12.32 -15.41
CA ALA A 68 2.96 -11.87 -16.58
C ALA A 68 2.97 -13.05 -17.56
N ASP A 69 2.25 -12.91 -18.67
CA ASP A 69 1.91 -14.04 -19.55
C ASP A 69 1.23 -15.17 -18.74
N GLU A 70 1.81 -16.37 -18.72
CA GLU A 70 1.31 -17.53 -17.96
C GLU A 70 1.99 -17.70 -16.58
N VAL A 71 2.91 -16.80 -16.22
CA VAL A 71 3.68 -16.89 -14.98
C VAL A 71 3.05 -16.03 -13.89
N GLU A 72 2.66 -16.65 -12.77
CA GLU A 72 2.25 -15.91 -11.58
C GLU A 72 3.46 -15.17 -10.97
N VAL A 73 3.36 -13.84 -10.91
CA VAL A 73 4.43 -12.96 -10.41
C VAL A 73 4.13 -12.39 -9.04
N ALA A 74 2.85 -12.25 -8.69
CA ALA A 74 2.41 -11.82 -7.37
C ALA A 74 1.01 -12.35 -7.09
N ARG A 75 0.63 -12.39 -5.81
CA ARG A 75 -0.72 -12.75 -5.37
C ARG A 75 -1.14 -11.95 -4.15
N ALA A 76 -2.43 -11.94 -3.87
CA ALA A 76 -2.98 -11.28 -2.72
C ALA A 76 -4.15 -12.05 -2.10
N ALA A 77 -4.34 -11.85 -0.80
CA ALA A 77 -5.50 -12.34 -0.06
C ALA A 77 -6.12 -11.18 0.73
N ALA A 78 -7.41 -10.92 0.49
CA ALA A 78 -8.19 -9.94 1.23
C ALA A 78 -9.16 -10.62 2.21
N LEU A 79 -9.16 -10.15 3.45
CA LEU A 79 -10.23 -10.37 4.43
C LEU A 79 -11.22 -9.20 4.31
N ARG A 80 -12.43 -9.48 3.83
CA ARG A 80 -13.51 -8.51 3.76
C ARG A 80 -14.49 -8.70 4.91
N MET A 81 -14.98 -7.60 5.46
CA MET A 81 -15.99 -7.58 6.52
C MET A 81 -17.19 -6.73 6.09
N ARG A 82 -18.36 -7.11 6.56
CA ARG A 82 -19.58 -6.32 6.42
C ARG A 82 -19.51 -5.11 7.34
N THR A 83 -19.80 -3.94 6.78
CA THR A 83 -19.97 -2.70 7.53
C THR A 83 -21.43 -2.52 7.89
N GLU A 84 -21.70 -2.29 9.18
CA GLU A 84 -23.01 -1.90 9.69
C GLU A 84 -22.81 -0.69 10.61
N PRO A 85 -23.77 0.25 10.66
CA PRO A 85 -23.75 1.28 11.69
C PRO A 85 -23.75 0.63 13.07
N VAL A 86 -22.83 1.05 13.92
CA VAL A 86 -22.74 0.62 15.32
C VAL A 86 -22.74 1.88 16.18
N ASP A 87 -23.48 1.84 17.29
CA ASP A 87 -23.38 2.89 18.29
C ASP A 87 -22.03 2.80 19.01
N VAL A 88 -21.22 3.84 18.85
CA VAL A 88 -19.86 3.93 19.37
C VAL A 88 -19.72 5.05 20.41
N GLN A 89 -20.83 5.54 20.98
CA GLN A 89 -20.80 6.63 21.98
C GLN A 89 -19.88 6.32 23.18
N ASP A 90 -19.87 5.06 23.63
CA ASP A 90 -19.03 4.59 24.74
C ASP A 90 -17.73 3.93 24.27
N ALA A 91 -17.40 3.98 22.97
CA ALA A 91 -16.20 3.36 22.45
C ALA A 91 -14.95 4.14 22.87
N VAL A 92 -14.08 3.50 23.64
CA VAL A 92 -12.76 4.04 23.95
C VAL A 92 -11.85 3.79 22.76
N GLN A 93 -11.52 4.85 22.02
CA GLN A 93 -10.47 4.79 21.00
C GLN A 93 -9.10 4.88 21.71
N PRO A 94 -8.11 4.08 21.31
CA PRO A 94 -6.76 4.27 21.79
C PRO A 94 -6.30 5.68 21.41
N VAL A 95 -5.69 6.40 22.35
CA VAL A 95 -4.96 7.62 22.02
C VAL A 95 -3.72 7.19 21.24
N VAL A 96 -3.67 7.58 19.97
CA VAL A 96 -2.49 7.41 19.13
C VAL A 96 -1.87 8.79 18.99
N ASP A 97 -0.62 8.93 19.41
CA ASP A 97 0.15 10.14 19.13
C ASP A 97 0.33 10.26 17.62
N ALA A 98 -0.48 11.11 17.00
CA ALA A 98 -0.41 11.31 15.57
C ALA A 98 0.82 12.17 15.24
N PRO A 99 1.59 11.84 14.19
CA PRO A 99 2.65 12.71 13.72
C PRO A 99 2.08 14.08 13.29
N PRO A 100 2.88 15.16 13.34
CA PRO A 100 2.52 16.45 12.76
C PRO A 100 1.91 16.31 11.36
N GLY A 101 0.85 17.09 11.09
CA GLY A 101 0.13 17.04 9.82
C GLY A 101 1.04 17.39 8.64
N PRO A 102 0.81 16.81 7.44
CA PRO A 102 1.65 17.01 6.26
C PRO A 102 1.76 18.49 5.83
N GLU A 103 0.75 19.31 6.12
CA GLU A 103 0.73 20.75 5.86
C GLU A 103 1.72 21.55 6.71
N THR A 104 2.13 21.01 7.86
CA THR A 104 3.11 21.65 8.76
C THR A 104 4.55 21.27 8.44
N VAL A 105 4.77 20.37 7.48
CA VAL A 105 6.07 19.81 7.14
C VAL A 105 6.49 20.24 5.73
N ALA A 106 7.76 20.63 5.59
CA ALA A 106 8.30 21.08 4.30
C ALA A 106 8.29 19.94 3.25
N PRO A 107 8.15 20.26 1.95
CA PRO A 107 8.22 19.27 0.89
C PRO A 107 9.62 18.69 0.82
N PHE A 108 9.73 17.38 0.62
CA PHE A 108 10.99 16.74 0.29
C PHE A 108 11.11 16.59 -1.22
N ASP A 109 12.15 17.20 -1.81
CA ASP A 109 12.45 17.10 -3.23
C ASP A 109 13.53 16.04 -3.46
N PHE A 110 13.24 15.10 -4.36
CA PHE A 110 14.18 14.08 -4.80
C PHE A 110 15.17 14.58 -5.86
N GLY A 111 14.99 15.81 -6.35
CA GLY A 111 15.68 16.32 -7.52
C GLY A 111 15.12 15.75 -8.83
N PRO A 112 15.71 16.14 -9.97
CA PRO A 112 15.25 15.71 -11.29
C PRO A 112 15.35 14.19 -11.47
N ARG A 113 14.32 13.60 -12.10
CA ARG A 113 14.21 12.18 -12.44
C ARG A 113 14.16 12.03 -13.97
N ASP A 114 14.88 11.06 -14.49
CA ASP A 114 14.99 10.76 -15.93
C ASP A 114 13.95 9.74 -16.44
N HIS A 115 13.17 9.14 -15.53
CA HIS A 115 12.11 8.17 -15.85
C HIS A 115 10.91 8.32 -14.92
N VAL A 116 9.73 7.94 -15.42
CA VAL A 116 8.51 7.84 -14.61
C VAL A 116 8.49 6.50 -13.88
N GLY A 117 8.26 6.53 -12.58
CA GLY A 117 8.10 5.34 -11.74
C GLY A 117 7.60 5.71 -10.35
N MET A 118 7.53 4.75 -9.43
CA MET A 118 7.03 4.98 -8.06
C MET A 118 7.66 6.22 -7.41
N TRP A 119 8.97 6.41 -7.59
CA TRP A 119 9.71 7.52 -6.98
C TRP A 119 9.46 8.90 -7.60
N SER A 120 8.80 8.97 -8.75
CA SER A 120 8.43 10.22 -9.42
C SER A 120 6.91 10.48 -9.37
N THR A 121 6.13 9.55 -8.83
CA THR A 121 4.66 9.64 -8.73
C THR A 121 4.17 9.80 -7.29
N GLN A 122 5.04 10.31 -6.42
CA GLN A 122 4.75 10.55 -5.02
C GLN A 122 5.31 11.90 -4.57
N GLU A 123 4.59 12.58 -3.68
CA GLU A 123 5.10 13.66 -2.86
C GLU A 123 5.40 13.16 -1.46
N LEU A 124 6.50 13.66 -0.87
CA LEU A 124 6.95 13.25 0.46
C LEU A 124 7.06 14.44 1.42
N ARG A 125 6.77 14.16 2.69
CA ARG A 125 7.08 15.05 3.83
C ARG A 125 7.74 14.23 4.93
N ILE A 126 8.99 14.54 5.26
CA ILE A 126 9.73 13.82 6.30
C ILE A 126 9.44 14.51 7.64
N VAL A 127 8.70 13.83 8.51
CA VAL A 127 8.30 14.32 9.83
C VAL A 127 9.46 14.19 10.81
N SER A 128 10.09 13.02 10.81
CA SER A 128 11.21 12.67 11.69
C SER A 128 12.12 11.66 11.01
N GLY A 129 13.36 11.57 11.48
CA GLY A 129 14.38 10.75 10.85
C GLY A 129 14.85 11.35 9.53
N THR A 130 15.29 10.48 8.62
CA THR A 130 15.84 10.88 7.32
C THR A 130 15.48 9.85 6.26
N TRP A 131 15.52 10.27 5.00
CA TRP A 131 15.33 9.37 3.87
C TRP A 131 16.59 8.53 3.64
N MET A 132 16.44 7.20 3.56
CA MET A 132 17.49 6.22 3.16
C MET A 132 18.73 6.14 4.05
N GLU A 133 18.77 6.87 5.17
CA GLU A 133 19.78 6.69 6.20
C GLU A 133 19.23 5.83 7.35
N PRO A 134 20.10 5.12 8.09
CA PRO A 134 19.64 4.22 9.14
C PRO A 134 18.91 4.90 10.29
N GLY A 135 17.89 4.22 10.81
CA GLY A 135 17.20 4.56 12.06
C GLY A 135 15.74 4.98 11.88
N PRO A 136 14.99 5.15 12.99
CA PRO A 136 13.56 5.42 12.96
C PRO A 136 13.18 6.63 12.12
N ALA A 137 12.08 6.52 11.38
CA ALA A 137 11.57 7.60 10.55
C ALA A 137 10.05 7.59 10.46
N ALA A 138 9.48 8.78 10.32
CA ALA A 138 8.07 8.99 9.98
C ALA A 138 7.96 9.87 8.74
N ILE A 139 7.29 9.39 7.71
CA ILE A 139 7.20 10.04 6.40
C ILE A 139 5.76 10.01 5.91
N TRP A 140 5.26 11.18 5.53
CA TRP A 140 4.00 11.29 4.78
C TRP A 140 4.25 11.09 3.30
N PHE A 141 3.40 10.30 2.68
CA PHE A 141 3.37 10.03 1.24
C PHE A 141 2.02 10.46 0.66
N ARG A 142 2.05 11.11 -0.50
CA ARG A 142 0.87 11.36 -1.33
C ARG A 142 1.13 10.88 -2.74
N MET A 143 0.31 9.95 -3.21
CA MET A 143 0.34 9.52 -4.61
C MET A 143 -0.15 10.64 -5.52
N THR A 144 0.57 10.88 -6.63
CA THR A 144 0.22 11.89 -7.64
C THR A 144 -0.26 11.28 -8.96
N CYS A 145 -0.30 9.94 -9.06
CA CYS A 145 -0.85 9.22 -10.20
C CYS A 145 -1.91 8.21 -9.76
N ALA A 146 -2.88 7.94 -10.65
CA ALA A 146 -3.85 6.88 -10.44
C ALA A 146 -3.20 5.49 -10.58
N VAL A 147 -3.86 4.46 -10.03
CA VAL A 147 -3.45 3.05 -10.22
C VAL A 147 -3.89 2.54 -11.59
N VAL A 148 -5.08 2.94 -12.02
CA VAL A 148 -5.66 2.67 -13.33
C VAL A 148 -6.03 4.02 -13.93
N ASP A 149 -5.73 4.22 -15.20
CA ASP A 149 -6.02 5.48 -15.90
C ASP A 149 -7.51 5.85 -15.77
N ASP A 150 -7.78 7.15 -15.63
CA ASP A 150 -9.11 7.74 -15.49
C ASP A 150 -9.96 7.29 -14.26
N GLU A 151 -9.40 6.46 -13.38
CA GLU A 151 -10.07 6.02 -12.15
C GLU A 151 -9.55 6.79 -10.92
N PRO A 152 -10.43 7.27 -10.02
CA PRO A 152 -9.99 7.96 -8.81
C PRO A 152 -9.28 6.99 -7.84
N LEU A 153 -8.22 7.50 -7.20
CA LEU A 153 -7.54 6.79 -6.11
C LEU A 153 -8.45 6.63 -4.89
N THR A 154 -8.54 5.40 -4.38
CA THR A 154 -9.20 5.10 -3.10
C THR A 154 -8.21 5.13 -1.94
N GLY A 155 -8.73 5.25 -0.72
CA GLY A 155 -7.90 5.21 0.48
C GLY A 155 -7.13 3.89 0.63
N LEU A 156 -7.75 2.76 0.27
CA LEU A 156 -7.09 1.45 0.34
C LEU A 156 -5.92 1.35 -0.64
N GLN A 157 -6.09 1.85 -1.88
CA GLN A 157 -5.00 1.88 -2.86
C GLN A 157 -3.80 2.68 -2.37
N ARG A 158 -4.04 3.86 -1.77
CA ARG A 158 -2.98 4.71 -1.19
C ARG A 158 -2.23 3.97 -0.09
N VAL A 159 -2.95 3.36 0.85
CA VAL A 159 -2.32 2.60 1.95
C VAL A 159 -1.54 1.41 1.42
N ALA A 160 -2.09 0.64 0.49
CA ALA A 160 -1.43 -0.53 -0.08
C ALA A 160 -0.15 -0.16 -0.85
N ALA A 161 -0.16 0.98 -1.57
CA ALA A 161 1.04 1.50 -2.23
C ALA A 161 2.12 1.87 -1.21
N CYS A 162 1.74 2.59 -0.15
CA CYS A 162 2.68 3.16 0.82
C CYS A 162 3.24 2.10 1.78
N ALA A 163 2.49 1.05 2.09
CA ALA A 163 2.91 0.00 3.02
C ALA A 163 4.21 -0.70 2.58
N ASP A 164 4.49 -0.76 1.27
CA ASP A 164 5.73 -1.32 0.73
C ASP A 164 6.98 -0.49 1.07
N PHE A 165 6.82 0.79 1.45
CA PHE A 165 7.96 1.60 1.91
C PHE A 165 8.42 1.27 3.33
N GLY A 166 7.69 0.43 4.08
CA GLY A 166 7.99 0.14 5.49
C GLY A 166 9.37 -0.44 5.76
N SER A 167 9.99 -1.14 4.80
CA SER A 167 11.38 -1.63 4.94
C SER A 167 12.44 -0.59 4.57
N GLY A 168 12.04 0.45 3.83
CA GLY A 168 12.86 1.60 3.49
C GLY A 168 12.84 2.69 4.57
N VAL A 169 11.64 3.00 5.05
CA VAL A 169 11.40 3.88 6.19
C VAL A 169 11.86 3.17 7.45
N GLY A 170 12.69 3.80 8.26
CA GLY A 170 13.13 3.19 9.51
C GLY A 170 14.23 2.12 9.36
N SER A 171 14.80 1.93 8.17
CA SER A 171 15.72 0.82 7.91
C SER A 171 16.92 0.83 8.88
N PRO A 172 17.34 -0.31 9.46
CA PRO A 172 18.56 -0.36 10.29
C PRO A 172 19.84 -0.32 9.44
N LEU A 173 19.71 -0.45 8.11
CA LEU A 173 20.82 -0.49 7.17
C LEU A 173 20.77 0.70 6.22
N ARG A 174 21.95 1.13 5.77
CA ARG A 174 22.04 2.13 4.71
C ARG A 174 21.77 1.45 3.38
N LEU A 175 20.64 1.78 2.75
CA LEU A 175 20.14 1.11 1.55
C LEU A 175 20.92 1.43 0.27
N THR A 176 21.99 2.24 0.37
CA THR A 176 22.99 2.40 -0.71
C THR A 176 23.89 1.16 -0.86
N ASN A 177 24.00 0.34 0.20
CA ASN A 177 24.91 -0.81 0.25
C ASN A 177 24.19 -2.17 0.35
N ALA A 178 22.85 -2.18 0.45
CA ALA A 178 22.05 -3.39 0.59
C ALA A 178 20.67 -3.22 -0.07
N THR A 179 20.17 -4.27 -0.70
CA THR A 179 18.80 -4.30 -1.24
C THR A 179 17.86 -4.89 -0.21
N ALA A 180 16.92 -4.09 0.30
CA ALA A 180 15.73 -4.62 0.96
C ALA A 180 14.72 -5.00 -0.13
N ILE A 181 14.25 -6.25 -0.12
CA ILE A 181 13.16 -6.71 -0.98
C ILE A 181 12.07 -7.24 -0.03
N ASN A 182 10.90 -6.62 -0.07
CA ASN A 182 9.74 -7.16 0.62
C ASN A 182 9.28 -8.41 -0.13
N ALA A 183 9.39 -9.58 0.49
CA ALA A 183 8.80 -10.80 -0.06
C ALA A 183 7.26 -10.76 0.03
N GLU A 184 6.74 -10.07 1.05
CA GLU A 184 5.33 -9.82 1.24
C GLU A 184 5.09 -8.50 2.00
N VAL A 185 3.86 -7.99 1.91
CA VAL A 185 3.34 -6.87 2.68
C VAL A 185 1.95 -7.23 3.18
N THR A 186 1.71 -7.08 4.48
CA THR A 186 0.38 -7.28 5.08
C THR A 186 -0.10 -6.01 5.76
N VAL A 187 -1.27 -5.52 5.33
CA VAL A 187 -1.94 -4.34 5.87
C VAL A 187 -3.18 -4.78 6.67
N HIS A 188 -3.32 -4.25 7.87
CA HIS A 188 -4.54 -4.36 8.69
C HIS A 188 -5.20 -2.99 8.80
N LEU A 189 -6.48 -2.91 8.43
CA LEU A 189 -7.25 -1.67 8.48
C LEU A 189 -8.25 -1.70 9.64
N HIS A 190 -8.11 -0.72 10.53
CA HIS A 190 -9.06 -0.49 11.63
C HIS A 190 -10.28 0.33 11.21
N ARG A 191 -10.16 1.11 10.13
CA ARG A 191 -11.19 1.98 9.56
C ARG A 191 -10.96 2.16 8.07
N HIS A 192 -11.94 2.73 7.37
CA HIS A 192 -11.73 3.21 6.01
C HIS A 192 -10.62 4.28 5.99
N PRO A 193 -9.57 4.12 5.18
CA PRO A 193 -8.56 5.15 5.03
C PRO A 193 -9.18 6.39 4.39
N ALA A 194 -8.76 7.57 4.85
CA ALA A 194 -9.32 8.85 4.43
C ALA A 194 -8.18 9.82 4.09
N GLY A 195 -8.49 10.80 3.25
CA GLY A 195 -7.51 11.80 2.79
C GLY A 195 -6.57 11.28 1.70
N GLU A 196 -5.67 12.16 1.29
CA GLU A 196 -4.69 11.89 0.23
C GLU A 196 -3.32 11.45 0.76
N TRP A 197 -3.05 11.77 2.02
CA TRP A 197 -1.75 11.53 2.67
C TRP A 197 -1.81 10.27 3.54
N VAL A 198 -0.78 9.43 3.42
CA VAL A 198 -0.56 8.26 4.27
C VAL A 198 0.77 8.44 4.99
N CYS A 199 0.76 8.38 6.32
CA CYS A 199 2.01 8.37 7.09
C CYS A 199 2.47 6.93 7.26
N VAL A 200 3.74 6.69 6.97
CA VAL A 200 4.45 5.46 7.36
C VAL A 200 5.44 5.85 8.43
N GLU A 201 5.28 5.25 9.61
CA GLU A 201 6.22 5.35 10.71
C GLU A 201 6.82 3.97 10.96
N SER A 202 8.14 3.90 11.08
CA SER A 202 8.89 2.66 11.25
C SER A 202 10.14 2.92 12.07
N ALA A 203 10.47 2.00 12.98
CA ALA A 203 11.62 2.09 13.87
C ALA A 203 12.77 1.12 13.53
N GLY A 204 12.57 0.23 12.56
CA GLY A 204 13.54 -0.82 12.18
C GLY A 204 13.57 -2.02 13.10
#